data_AF-A0A7C6ACK9-F1
#
_entry.id   AF-A0A7C6ACK9-F1
#
_cell.length_a   1.000
_cell.length_b   1.000
_cell.length_c   1.000
_cell.angle_alpha   90.00
_cell.angle_beta   90.00
_cell.angle_gamma   90.00
#
_symmetry.space_group_name_H-M   'P 1'
#
loop_
_entity.id
_entity.type
_entity.pdbx_description
1 polymer ?
#
loop_
_entity_poly.entity_id
_entity_poly.type
_entity_poly.pdbx_seq_one_letter_code
_entity_poly.pdbx_strand_id
1 'polypeptide(L)'
;MRLFSPPNQLTLLRIILTPIFLWFFLSSDVNLQKWSIAIFTIAAITDWYDGWVARRWGYVTVWGAFLDPLADKVITSAALIAFAYLGLIKSWMVWIIVIRDIIITLLRSYGEYKGKSISTPMLSKTKTFLQFVLIYYLLILYVVKNTPELYGDYSGIIEFLYNGTLIYWMTFVVTFLTLWTGLDHIYRNRKTIYEIVDVSKFVKRRRNLKCSDEEPSLLVKMFASGFFIGYVPVASGTIASVLAILLYYVPGFEKLIVLGPVLLLSIPVGIKASAVMEKRYGHDPAEVTIDEITGMWISLLFLPKKLMVIIIAFCLFRLIDVLKPYPIRKIDSLSGGLGIMLDDIVAGLYTNIMIRLLLIAPYLKDILQ
;
A
#
# COMPACT_ATOMS: atom_id res chain seq x y z
N MET A 1 5.00 17.19 -20.89
CA MET A 1 4.25 16.38 -19.90
C MET A 1 3.15 17.25 -19.30
N ARG A 2 1.86 17.03 -19.61
CA ARG A 2 0.78 17.70 -18.87
C ARG A 2 0.42 16.83 -17.67
N LEU A 3 1.07 17.08 -16.54
CA LEU A 3 0.71 16.48 -15.24
C LEU A 3 -0.73 16.86 -14.82
N PHE A 4 -1.21 18.01 -15.29
CA PHE A 4 -2.54 18.56 -15.04
C PHE A 4 -3.55 18.19 -16.13
N SER A 5 -3.98 16.94 -16.14
CA SER A 5 -5.21 16.54 -16.84
C SER A 5 -6.38 16.54 -15.83
N PRO A 6 -7.65 16.76 -16.28
CA PRO A 6 -8.80 16.67 -15.38
C PRO A 6 -8.91 15.34 -14.60
N PRO A 7 -8.62 14.16 -15.20
CA PRO A 7 -8.58 12.90 -14.45
C PRO A 7 -7.54 12.92 -13.32
N ASN A 8 -6.31 13.35 -13.59
CA ASN A 8 -5.24 13.38 -12.58
C ASN A 8 -5.58 14.32 -11.40
N GLN A 9 -6.32 15.40 -11.65
CA GLN A 9 -6.79 16.31 -10.58
C GLN A 9 -7.81 15.64 -9.66
N LEU A 10 -8.69 14.80 -10.21
CA LEU A 10 -9.67 14.03 -9.43
C LEU A 10 -9.00 12.93 -8.61
N THR A 11 -7.99 12.25 -9.19
CA THR A 11 -7.15 11.29 -8.47
C THR A 11 -6.43 11.95 -7.30
N LEU A 12 -5.79 13.11 -7.53
CA LEU A 12 -5.11 13.88 -6.48
C LEU A 12 -6.10 14.35 -5.40
N LEU A 13 -7.28 14.81 -5.80
CA LEU A 13 -8.35 15.18 -4.89
C LEU A 13 -8.72 13.99 -3.98
N ARG A 14 -8.86 12.77 -4.51
CA ARG A 14 -9.15 11.57 -3.69
C ARG A 14 -8.05 11.27 -2.68
N ILE A 15 -6.79 11.41 -3.10
CA ILE A 15 -5.64 11.24 -2.20
C ILE A 15 -5.70 12.25 -1.05
N ILE A 16 -6.08 13.50 -1.32
CA ILE A 16 -6.23 14.55 -0.30
C ILE A 16 -7.49 14.36 0.56
N LEU A 17 -8.61 13.92 -0.03
CA LEU A 17 -9.86 13.68 0.69
C LEU A 17 -9.75 12.49 1.65
N THR A 18 -8.86 11.53 1.40
CA THR A 18 -8.67 10.35 2.25
C THR A 18 -8.25 10.70 3.69
N PRO A 19 -7.17 11.48 3.95
CA PRO A 19 -6.82 11.88 5.31
C PRO A 19 -7.88 12.79 5.95
N ILE A 20 -8.55 13.65 5.16
CA ILE A 20 -9.66 14.48 5.67
C ILE A 20 -10.83 13.59 6.12
N PHE A 21 -11.20 12.60 5.31
CA PHE A 21 -12.19 11.58 5.67
C PHE A 21 -11.81 10.87 6.97
N LEU A 22 -10.58 10.39 7.11
CA LEU A 22 -10.12 9.70 8.32
C LEU A 22 -10.19 10.60 9.54
N TRP A 23 -9.76 11.86 9.44
CA TRP A 23 -9.81 12.81 10.53
C TRP A 23 -11.25 13.08 11.00
N PHE A 24 -12.17 13.26 10.05
CA PHE A 24 -13.59 13.49 10.33
C PHE A 24 -14.24 12.25 10.93
N PHE A 25 -13.98 11.07 10.35
CA PHE A 25 -14.57 9.80 10.78
C PHE A 25 -14.10 9.37 12.18
N LEU A 26 -12.83 9.58 12.50
CA LEU A 26 -12.24 9.22 13.81
C LEU A 26 -12.39 10.33 14.86
N SER A 27 -12.98 11.48 14.51
CA SER A 27 -13.23 12.57 15.45
C SER A 27 -14.21 12.16 16.55
N SER A 28 -14.09 12.75 17.74
CA SER A 28 -15.08 12.60 18.81
C SER A 28 -16.34 13.46 18.59
N ASP A 29 -16.28 14.42 17.66
CA ASP A 29 -17.43 15.26 17.32
C ASP A 29 -18.36 14.55 16.33
N VAL A 30 -19.60 14.29 16.76
CA VAL A 30 -20.66 13.64 15.98
C VAL A 30 -20.96 14.39 14.68
N ASN A 31 -20.88 15.72 14.66
CA ASN A 31 -21.13 16.49 13.44
C ASN A 31 -20.02 16.26 12.42
N LEU A 32 -18.75 16.21 12.84
CA LEU A 32 -17.64 15.86 11.96
C LEU A 32 -17.76 14.41 11.45
N GLN A 33 -18.18 13.47 12.29
CA GLN A 33 -18.46 12.10 11.87
C GLN A 33 -19.56 12.03 10.79
N LYS A 34 -20.65 12.81 10.91
CA LYS A 34 -21.70 12.89 9.88
C LYS A 34 -21.15 13.37 8.53
N TRP A 35 -20.31 14.40 8.54
CA TRP A 35 -19.65 14.92 7.34
C TRP A 35 -18.70 13.90 6.69
N SER A 36 -18.16 12.94 7.44
CA SER A 36 -17.31 11.88 6.89
C SER A 36 -18.03 11.04 5.82
N ILE A 37 -19.34 10.83 5.96
CA ILE A 37 -20.16 10.12 4.96
C ILE A 37 -20.14 10.89 3.64
N ALA A 38 -20.40 12.20 3.70
CA ALA A 38 -20.42 13.05 2.50
C ALA A 38 -19.04 13.09 1.83
N ILE A 39 -17.96 13.22 2.62
CA ILE A 39 -16.58 13.23 2.09
C ILE A 39 -16.27 11.90 1.39
N PHE A 40 -16.59 10.76 2.02
CA PHE A 40 -16.38 9.45 1.43
C PHE A 40 -17.20 9.27 0.14
N THR A 41 -18.46 9.71 0.14
CA THR A 41 -19.32 9.65 -1.04
C THR A 41 -18.81 10.50 -2.19
N ILE A 42 -18.38 11.73 -1.93
CA ILE A 42 -17.78 12.60 -2.95
C ILE A 42 -16.55 11.91 -3.55
N ALA A 43 -15.66 11.38 -2.72
CA ALA A 43 -14.45 10.72 -3.17
C ALA A 43 -14.70 9.41 -3.95
N ALA A 44 -15.77 8.67 -3.62
CA ALA A 44 -16.20 7.49 -4.36
C ALA A 44 -16.90 7.83 -5.69
N ILE A 45 -17.63 8.95 -5.75
CA ILE A 45 -18.26 9.40 -7.00
C ILE A 45 -17.21 9.94 -7.98
N THR A 46 -16.18 10.64 -7.49
CA THR A 46 -15.12 11.18 -8.36
C THR A 46 -14.32 10.07 -9.05
N ASP A 47 -14.17 8.90 -8.42
CA ASP A 47 -13.59 7.65 -8.99
C ASP A 47 -14.40 7.10 -10.16
N TRP A 48 -15.72 7.12 -10.04
CA TRP A 48 -16.54 6.69 -11.15
C TRP A 48 -16.49 7.70 -12.32
N TYR A 49 -16.41 9.00 -11.99
CA TYR A 49 -16.41 10.08 -12.95
C TYR A 49 -15.09 10.21 -13.72
N ASP A 50 -13.93 10.08 -13.06
CA ASP A 50 -12.62 10.17 -13.73
C ASP A 50 -12.44 9.09 -14.81
N GLY A 51 -12.85 7.86 -14.53
CA GLY A 51 -12.77 6.74 -15.45
C GLY A 51 -13.74 6.91 -16.62
N TRP A 52 -14.86 7.61 -16.43
CA TRP A 52 -15.75 7.97 -17.53
C TRP A 52 -15.16 9.08 -18.41
N VAL A 53 -14.61 10.14 -17.83
CA VAL A 53 -13.98 11.25 -18.58
C VAL A 53 -12.77 10.76 -19.37
N ALA A 54 -11.90 9.94 -18.75
CA ALA A 54 -10.72 9.39 -19.41
C ALA A 54 -11.08 8.54 -20.64
N ARG A 55 -12.12 7.69 -20.53
CA ARG A 55 -12.62 6.85 -21.64
C ARG A 55 -13.24 7.67 -22.77
N ARG A 56 -13.89 8.80 -22.45
CA ARG A 56 -14.58 9.61 -23.46
C ARG A 56 -13.62 10.54 -24.20
N TRP A 57 -12.61 11.10 -23.54
CA TRP A 57 -11.80 12.19 -24.07
C TRP A 57 -10.33 11.83 -24.32
N GLY A 58 -9.91 10.58 -24.11
CA GLY A 58 -8.60 10.07 -24.54
C GLY A 58 -7.40 10.62 -23.77
N TYR A 59 -7.61 11.22 -22.59
CA TYR A 59 -6.54 11.73 -21.74
C TYR A 59 -5.84 10.57 -21.00
N VAL A 60 -4.97 9.83 -21.69
CA VAL A 60 -4.16 8.77 -21.07
C VAL A 60 -2.74 9.29 -20.88
N THR A 61 -2.38 9.61 -19.64
CA THR A 61 -0.97 9.83 -19.29
C THR A 61 -0.41 8.54 -18.70
N VAL A 62 0.85 8.21 -19.00
CA VAL A 62 1.55 7.07 -18.40
C VAL A 62 1.52 7.13 -16.87
N TRP A 63 1.58 8.35 -16.32
CA TRP A 63 1.48 8.66 -14.91
C TRP A 63 0.11 8.40 -14.30
N GLY A 64 -0.95 8.93 -14.89
CA GLY A 64 -2.34 8.72 -14.44
C GLY A 64 -2.70 7.24 -14.54
N ALA A 65 -2.42 6.60 -15.67
CA ALA A 65 -2.74 5.18 -15.87
C ALA A 65 -2.13 4.25 -14.81
N PHE A 66 -0.97 4.60 -14.25
CA PHE A 66 -0.34 3.83 -13.19
C PHE A 66 -0.84 4.20 -11.79
N LEU A 67 -1.03 5.50 -11.51
CA LEU A 67 -1.41 5.98 -10.18
C LEU A 67 -2.91 5.88 -9.90
N ASP A 68 -3.76 6.02 -10.93
CA ASP A 68 -5.22 6.01 -10.78
C ASP A 68 -5.68 4.71 -10.08
N PRO A 69 -5.30 3.50 -10.55
CA PRO A 69 -5.74 2.26 -9.90
C PRO A 69 -5.30 2.16 -8.44
N LEU A 70 -4.11 2.69 -8.09
CA LEU A 70 -3.63 2.72 -6.71
C LEU A 70 -4.45 3.66 -5.85
N ALA A 71 -4.69 4.89 -6.33
CA ALA A 71 -5.49 5.89 -5.65
C ALA A 71 -6.95 5.44 -5.45
N ASP A 72 -7.53 4.71 -6.41
CA ASP A 72 -8.85 4.07 -6.30
C ASP A 72 -8.95 3.20 -5.04
N LYS A 73 -7.85 2.53 -4.66
CA LYS A 73 -7.80 1.65 -3.49
C LYS A 73 -7.48 2.39 -2.20
N VAL A 74 -6.77 3.50 -2.24
CA VAL A 74 -6.35 4.26 -1.05
C VAL A 74 -7.52 4.58 -0.12
N ILE A 75 -8.62 5.14 -0.63
CA ILE A 75 -9.76 5.53 0.23
C ILE A 75 -10.49 4.32 0.82
N THR A 76 -10.69 3.26 0.02
CA THR A 76 -11.36 2.03 0.49
C THR A 76 -10.51 1.28 1.52
N SER A 77 -9.19 1.23 1.31
CA SER A 77 -8.23 0.67 2.27
C SER A 77 -8.21 1.50 3.56
N ALA A 78 -8.19 2.83 3.46
CA ALA A 78 -8.23 3.73 4.61
C ALA A 78 -9.48 3.51 5.49
N ALA A 79 -10.67 3.40 4.86
CA ALA A 79 -11.90 3.10 5.58
C ALA A 79 -11.85 1.75 6.32
N LEU A 80 -11.40 0.67 5.65
CA LEU A 80 -11.25 -0.64 6.29
C LEU A 80 -10.23 -0.62 7.44
N ILE A 81 -9.12 0.09 7.27
CA ILE A 81 -8.12 0.27 8.33
C ILE A 81 -8.72 1.01 9.53
N ALA A 82 -9.50 2.07 9.30
CA ALA A 82 -10.20 2.80 10.35
C ALA A 82 -11.21 1.92 11.10
N PHE A 83 -11.96 1.07 10.39
CA PHE A 83 -12.89 0.12 11.02
C PHE A 83 -12.18 -0.92 11.88
N ALA A 84 -11.01 -1.40 11.43
CA ALA A 84 -10.19 -2.29 12.26
C ALA A 84 -9.62 -1.57 13.48
N TYR A 85 -9.23 -0.30 13.34
CA TYR A 85 -8.74 0.53 14.44
C TYR A 85 -9.82 0.74 15.51
N LEU A 86 -11.07 0.98 15.09
CA LEU A 86 -12.24 1.08 15.97
C LEU A 86 -12.73 -0.29 16.51
N GLY A 87 -12.10 -1.39 16.11
CA GLY A 87 -12.47 -2.74 16.55
C GLY A 87 -13.77 -3.29 15.93
N LEU A 88 -14.31 -2.65 14.88
CA LEU A 88 -15.52 -3.11 14.18
C LEU A 88 -15.26 -4.39 13.38
N ILE A 89 -14.08 -4.48 12.76
CA ILE A 89 -13.68 -5.63 11.95
C ILE A 89 -12.36 -6.20 12.44
N LYS A 90 -12.18 -7.51 12.27
CA LYS A 90 -10.93 -8.18 12.67
C LYS A 90 -9.81 -7.79 11.71
N SER A 91 -8.67 -7.33 12.23
CA SER A 91 -7.58 -6.80 11.42
C SER A 91 -7.02 -7.79 10.38
N TRP A 92 -7.07 -9.10 10.65
CA TRP A 92 -6.64 -10.13 9.69
C TRP A 92 -7.43 -10.15 8.39
N MET A 93 -8.70 -9.78 8.43
CA MET A 93 -9.49 -9.61 7.21
C MET A 93 -8.99 -8.41 6.41
N VAL A 94 -8.66 -7.32 7.09
CA VAL A 94 -8.12 -6.09 6.48
C VAL A 94 -6.73 -6.34 5.90
N TRP A 95 -5.86 -7.08 6.59
CA TRP A 95 -4.55 -7.53 6.08
C TRP A 95 -4.69 -8.14 4.70
N ILE A 96 -5.56 -9.15 4.58
CA ILE A 96 -5.77 -9.88 3.34
C ILE A 96 -6.35 -8.96 2.26
N ILE A 97 -7.35 -8.14 2.60
CA ILE A 97 -8.00 -7.26 1.62
C ILE A 97 -7.02 -6.24 1.05
N VAL A 98 -6.32 -5.50 1.92
CA VAL A 98 -5.41 -4.42 1.55
C VAL A 98 -4.23 -4.97 0.74
N ILE A 99 -3.54 -6.00 1.25
CA ILE A 99 -2.38 -6.60 0.56
C ILE A 99 -2.80 -7.13 -0.81
N ARG A 100 -3.90 -7.88 -0.89
CA ARG A 100 -4.39 -8.42 -2.17
C ARG A 100 -4.73 -7.30 -3.14
N ASP A 101 -5.49 -6.30 -2.70
CA ASP A 101 -5.91 -5.19 -3.56
C ASP A 101 -4.71 -4.45 -4.14
N ILE A 102 -3.68 -4.18 -3.33
CA ILE A 102 -2.45 -3.54 -3.80
C ILE A 102 -1.74 -4.42 -4.84
N ILE A 103 -1.49 -5.70 -4.53
CA ILE A 103 -0.74 -6.61 -5.43
C ILE A 103 -1.41 -6.72 -6.80
N ILE A 104 -2.72 -6.97 -6.83
CA ILE A 104 -3.47 -7.14 -8.08
C ILE A 104 -3.50 -5.83 -8.87
N THR A 105 -3.62 -4.70 -8.18
CA THR A 105 -3.66 -3.37 -8.79
C THR A 105 -2.32 -2.98 -9.39
N LEU A 106 -1.21 -3.22 -8.69
CA LEU A 106 0.14 -3.00 -9.21
C LEU A 106 0.43 -3.87 -10.43
N LEU A 107 0.05 -5.15 -10.36
CA LEU A 107 0.23 -6.08 -11.46
C LEU A 107 -0.53 -5.61 -12.72
N ARG A 108 -1.77 -5.16 -12.55
CA ARG A 108 -2.58 -4.60 -13.64
C ARG A 108 -1.97 -3.32 -14.20
N SER A 109 -1.57 -2.40 -13.34
CA SER A 109 -0.96 -1.12 -13.73
C SER A 109 0.34 -1.35 -14.51
N TYR A 110 1.16 -2.30 -14.08
CA TYR A 110 2.37 -2.69 -14.78
C TYR A 110 2.09 -3.35 -16.14
N GLY A 111 1.03 -4.17 -16.25
CA GLY A 111 0.59 -4.74 -17.52
C GLY A 111 0.13 -3.69 -18.52
N GLU A 112 -0.69 -2.74 -18.07
CA GLU A 112 -1.16 -1.61 -18.89
C GLU A 112 0.02 -0.73 -19.35
N TYR A 113 1.00 -0.48 -18.48
CA TYR A 113 2.24 0.21 -18.85
C TYR A 113 3.02 -0.50 -19.98
N LYS A 114 3.01 -1.83 -20.00
CA LYS A 114 3.63 -2.65 -21.06
C LYS A 114 2.75 -2.84 -22.30
N GLY A 115 1.57 -2.22 -22.35
CA GLY A 115 0.63 -2.35 -23.46
C GLY A 115 -0.07 -3.72 -23.52
N LYS A 116 -0.05 -4.48 -22.42
CA LYS A 116 -0.73 -5.78 -22.29
C LYS A 116 -1.84 -5.65 -21.27
N SER A 117 -3.07 -5.47 -21.74
CA SER A 117 -4.24 -5.37 -20.87
C SER A 117 -4.49 -6.69 -20.15
N ILE A 118 -4.51 -6.66 -18.82
CA ILE A 118 -4.87 -7.81 -18.00
C ILE A 118 -6.40 -7.90 -17.91
N SER A 119 -6.99 -9.00 -18.37
CA SER A 119 -8.44 -9.15 -18.43
C SER A 119 -9.03 -9.28 -17.01
N THR A 120 -10.10 -8.53 -16.74
CA THR A 120 -10.79 -8.51 -15.43
C THR A 120 -12.10 -9.31 -15.51
N PRO A 121 -12.22 -10.44 -14.78
CA PRO A 121 -13.45 -11.22 -14.74
C PRO A 121 -14.57 -10.48 -14.00
N MET A 122 -15.83 -10.80 -14.33
CA MET A 122 -17.01 -10.17 -13.71
C MET A 122 -17.04 -10.35 -12.18
N LEU A 123 -16.50 -11.46 -11.67
CA LEU A 123 -16.35 -11.74 -10.24
C LEU A 123 -15.52 -10.67 -9.51
N SER A 124 -14.53 -10.06 -10.19
CA SER A 124 -13.73 -8.95 -9.65
C SER A 124 -14.52 -7.63 -9.56
N LYS A 125 -15.59 -7.47 -10.33
CA LYS A 125 -16.51 -6.33 -10.20
C LYS A 125 -17.47 -6.55 -9.04
N THR A 126 -18.04 -7.75 -8.92
CA THR A 126 -18.93 -8.12 -7.81
C THR A 126 -18.24 -7.98 -6.46
N LYS A 127 -16.98 -8.41 -6.32
CA LYS A 127 -16.24 -8.25 -5.06
C LYS A 127 -16.07 -6.77 -4.66
N THR A 128 -15.82 -5.91 -5.65
CA THR A 128 -15.62 -4.47 -5.42
C THR A 128 -16.93 -3.82 -4.99
N PHE A 129 -18.04 -4.17 -5.65
CA PHE A 129 -19.36 -3.72 -5.25
C PHE A 129 -19.69 -4.13 -3.81
N LEU A 130 -19.49 -5.40 -3.44
CA LEU A 130 -19.73 -5.88 -2.08
C LEU A 130 -18.82 -5.21 -1.04
N GLN A 131 -17.57 -4.91 -1.39
CA GLN A 131 -16.63 -4.18 -0.54
C GLN A 131 -17.11 -2.74 -0.29
N PHE A 132 -17.60 -2.04 -1.32
CA PHE A 132 -18.22 -0.72 -1.14
C PHE A 132 -19.49 -0.78 -0.29
N VAL A 133 -20.37 -1.75 -0.54
CA VAL A 133 -21.58 -1.96 0.29
C VAL A 133 -21.21 -2.18 1.75
N LEU A 134 -20.21 -3.00 2.04
CA LEU A 134 -19.71 -3.22 3.40
C LEU A 134 -19.18 -1.92 4.02
N ILE A 135 -18.41 -1.14 3.27
CA ILE A 135 -17.86 0.13 3.77
C ILE A 135 -18.99 1.11 4.10
N TYR A 136 -19.94 1.31 3.19
CA TYR A 136 -21.10 2.19 3.44
C TYR A 136 -21.94 1.71 4.61
N TYR A 137 -22.19 0.40 4.69
CA TYR A 137 -22.90 -0.23 5.79
C TYR A 137 -22.25 0.11 7.14
N LEU A 138 -20.94 -0.15 7.29
CA LEU A 138 -20.23 0.10 8.55
C LEU A 138 -20.11 1.60 8.86
N LEU A 139 -19.86 2.42 7.84
CA LEU A 139 -19.72 3.87 7.99
C LEU A 139 -21.02 4.50 8.50
N ILE A 140 -22.14 4.24 7.84
CA ILE A 140 -23.45 4.78 8.22
C ILE A 140 -23.85 4.25 9.59
N LEU A 141 -23.71 2.95 9.82
CA LEU A 141 -24.09 2.31 11.07
C LEU A 141 -23.30 2.87 12.27
N TYR A 142 -21.99 3.12 12.10
CA TYR A 142 -21.16 3.74 13.13
C TYR A 142 -21.61 5.18 13.45
N VAL A 143 -21.84 6.00 12.43
CA VAL A 143 -22.30 7.40 12.59
C VAL A 143 -23.68 7.47 13.24
N VAL A 144 -24.62 6.63 12.81
CA VAL A 144 -25.98 6.57 13.36
C VAL A 144 -25.94 6.16 14.82
N LYS A 145 -25.14 5.15 15.17
CA LYS A 145 -24.98 4.71 16.57
C LYS A 145 -24.43 5.81 17.47
N ASN A 146 -23.54 6.66 16.97
CA ASN A 146 -22.96 7.77 17.72
C ASN A 146 -23.84 9.03 17.71
N THR A 147 -24.96 9.05 16.99
CA THR A 147 -25.88 10.20 16.94
C THR A 147 -27.08 9.92 17.86
N PRO A 148 -27.17 10.56 19.05
CA PRO A 148 -28.20 10.23 20.05
C PRO A 148 -29.63 10.35 19.52
N GLU A 149 -29.90 11.38 18.72
CA GLU A 149 -31.20 11.62 18.07
C GLU A 149 -31.65 10.45 17.19
N LEU A 150 -30.72 9.89 16.39
CA LEU A 150 -31.02 8.80 15.46
C LEU A 150 -30.99 7.43 16.14
N TYR A 151 -30.18 7.27 17.19
CA TYR A 151 -30.09 6.02 17.92
C TYR A 151 -31.35 5.76 18.76
N GLY A 152 -31.94 6.80 19.36
CA GLY A 152 -33.14 6.66 20.19
C GLY A 152 -34.31 6.01 19.45
N ASP A 153 -34.66 6.53 18.27
CA ASP A 153 -35.82 6.11 17.49
C ASP A 153 -35.69 4.70 16.88
N TYR A 154 -34.46 4.20 16.70
CA TYR A 154 -34.18 2.96 15.96
C TYR A 154 -33.25 1.98 16.72
N SER A 155 -33.11 2.13 18.02
CA SER A 155 -32.12 1.42 18.86
C SER A 155 -32.10 -0.10 18.63
N GLY A 156 -33.26 -0.75 18.62
CA GLY A 156 -33.36 -2.20 18.42
C GLY A 156 -32.85 -2.69 17.06
N ILE A 157 -33.13 -1.95 15.98
CA ILE A 157 -32.63 -2.28 14.64
C ILE A 157 -31.12 -2.01 14.57
N ILE A 158 -30.67 -0.88 15.12
CA ILE A 158 -29.24 -0.51 15.12
C ILE A 158 -28.42 -1.54 15.88
N GLU A 159 -28.88 -2.03 17.03
CA GLU A 159 -28.18 -3.07 17.80
C GLU A 159 -28.10 -4.41 17.06
N PHE A 160 -29.18 -4.80 16.39
CA PHE A 160 -29.17 -6.00 15.53
C PHE A 160 -28.15 -5.86 14.39
N LEU A 161 -28.12 -4.71 13.71
CA LEU A 161 -27.17 -4.44 12.63
C LEU A 161 -25.73 -4.30 13.13
N TYR A 162 -25.53 -3.75 14.33
CA TYR A 162 -24.21 -3.62 14.96
C TYR A 162 -23.72 -4.93 15.59
N ASN A 163 -24.48 -6.02 15.46
CA ASN A 163 -24.09 -7.31 15.99
C ASN A 163 -22.72 -7.75 15.42
N GLY A 164 -21.75 -7.99 16.31
CA GLY A 164 -20.38 -8.34 15.92
C GLY A 164 -20.28 -9.62 15.09
N THR A 165 -21.18 -10.58 15.29
CA THR A 165 -21.24 -11.82 14.49
C THR A 165 -21.70 -11.53 13.07
N LEU A 166 -22.69 -10.67 12.89
CA LEU A 166 -23.16 -10.25 11.56
C LEU A 166 -22.05 -9.52 10.79
N ILE A 167 -21.43 -8.52 11.43
CA ILE A 167 -20.31 -7.77 10.85
C ILE A 167 -19.15 -8.69 10.48
N TYR A 168 -18.83 -9.65 11.35
CA TYR A 168 -17.79 -10.65 11.08
C TYR A 168 -18.08 -11.46 9.82
N TRP A 169 -19.28 -12.03 9.68
CA TRP A 169 -19.63 -12.84 8.52
C TRP A 169 -19.71 -12.04 7.23
N MET A 170 -20.26 -10.82 7.26
CA MET A 170 -20.26 -9.93 6.10
C MET A 170 -18.83 -9.61 5.65
N THR A 171 -17.96 -9.27 6.59
CA THR A 171 -16.55 -8.97 6.32
C THR A 171 -15.80 -10.22 5.84
N PHE A 172 -16.09 -11.39 6.42
CA PHE A 172 -15.50 -12.66 6.02
C PHE A 172 -15.85 -13.02 4.58
N VAL A 173 -17.11 -12.87 4.17
CA VAL A 173 -17.55 -13.11 2.78
C VAL A 173 -16.80 -12.19 1.82
N VAL A 174 -16.70 -10.89 2.12
CA VAL A 174 -15.94 -9.93 1.31
C VAL A 174 -14.45 -10.31 1.24
N THR A 175 -13.86 -10.74 2.36
CA THR A 175 -12.46 -11.19 2.45
C THR A 175 -12.21 -12.45 1.63
N PHE A 176 -13.11 -13.43 1.72
CA PHE A 176 -13.03 -14.68 1.00
C PHE A 176 -13.13 -14.45 -0.52
N LEU A 177 -14.14 -13.69 -0.96
CA LEU A 177 -14.30 -13.30 -2.36
C LEU A 177 -13.09 -12.51 -2.86
N THR A 178 -12.54 -11.65 -2.01
CA THR A 178 -11.31 -10.89 -2.28
C THR A 178 -10.12 -11.81 -2.54
N LEU A 179 -9.89 -12.80 -1.68
CA LEU A 179 -8.80 -13.75 -1.86
C LEU A 179 -9.02 -14.60 -3.11
N TRP A 180 -10.23 -15.16 -3.27
CA TRP A 180 -10.59 -15.99 -4.42
C TRP A 180 -10.42 -15.24 -5.75
N THR A 181 -10.94 -14.02 -5.84
CA THR A 181 -10.79 -13.19 -7.06
C THR A 181 -9.34 -12.81 -7.34
N GLY A 182 -8.51 -12.60 -6.30
CA GLY A 182 -7.08 -12.37 -6.48
C GLY A 182 -6.37 -13.59 -7.08
N LEU A 183 -6.63 -14.77 -6.52
CA LEU A 183 -6.06 -16.04 -7.00
C LEU A 183 -6.52 -16.37 -8.43
N ASP A 184 -7.82 -16.23 -8.71
CA ASP A 184 -8.40 -16.43 -10.05
C ASP A 184 -7.77 -15.46 -11.07
N HIS A 185 -7.56 -14.19 -10.68
CA HIS A 185 -6.94 -13.20 -11.55
C HIS A 185 -5.50 -13.56 -11.92
N ILE A 186 -4.70 -14.00 -10.95
CA ILE A 186 -3.32 -14.47 -11.18
C ILE A 186 -3.33 -15.72 -12.05
N TYR A 187 -4.22 -16.69 -11.76
CA TYR A 187 -4.28 -17.96 -12.48
C TYR A 187 -4.67 -17.80 -13.95
N ARG A 188 -5.69 -16.98 -14.25
CA ARG A 188 -6.17 -16.73 -15.62
C ARG A 188 -5.17 -15.94 -16.44
N ASN A 189 -4.55 -14.93 -15.84
CA ASN A 189 -3.62 -14.04 -16.53
C ASN A 189 -2.16 -14.52 -16.47
N ARG A 190 -1.88 -15.73 -15.96
CA ARG A 190 -0.50 -16.23 -15.75
C ARG A 190 0.39 -16.11 -16.99
N LYS A 191 -0.15 -16.35 -18.20
CA LYS A 191 0.60 -16.21 -19.45
C LYS A 191 0.94 -14.75 -19.72
N THR A 192 -0.05 -13.86 -19.67
CA THR A 192 0.12 -12.41 -19.84
C THR A 192 1.06 -11.83 -18.79
N ILE A 193 0.93 -12.25 -17.52
CA ILE A 193 1.79 -11.84 -16.41
C ILE A 193 3.23 -12.27 -16.68
N TYR A 194 3.45 -13.54 -17.05
CA TYR A 194 4.78 -14.03 -17.42
C TYR A 194 5.37 -13.19 -18.57
N GLU A 195 4.56 -12.89 -19.57
CA GLU A 195 4.90 -12.10 -20.75
C GLU A 195 5.11 -10.58 -20.52
N ILE A 196 4.54 -10.01 -19.45
CA ILE A 196 4.73 -8.63 -19.01
C ILE A 196 6.03 -8.52 -18.21
N VAL A 197 6.31 -9.57 -17.44
CA VAL A 197 7.43 -9.64 -16.52
C VAL A 197 8.70 -10.12 -17.20
N ASP A 198 8.61 -10.92 -18.26
CA ASP A 198 9.73 -11.32 -19.11
C ASP A 198 10.20 -10.14 -19.98
N VAL A 199 11.36 -9.58 -19.63
CA VAL A 199 11.93 -8.36 -20.24
C VAL A 199 12.74 -8.70 -21.50
N SER A 200 12.81 -9.98 -21.89
CA SER A 200 13.62 -10.48 -23.00
C SER A 200 13.33 -9.78 -24.34
N LYS A 201 12.13 -9.23 -24.55
CA LYS A 201 11.76 -8.57 -25.82
C LYS A 201 12.04 -7.06 -25.90
N PHE A 202 12.33 -6.37 -24.79
CA PHE A 202 12.45 -4.90 -24.78
C PHE A 202 13.86 -4.35 -24.48
N VAL A 203 14.79 -5.18 -23.98
CA VAL A 203 16.18 -4.76 -23.64
C VAL A 203 17.08 -4.59 -24.88
N LYS A 204 16.58 -4.87 -26.10
CA LYS A 204 17.36 -4.68 -27.34
C LYS A 204 17.77 -3.21 -27.65
N ARG A 205 17.46 -2.25 -26.76
CA ARG A 205 17.73 -0.81 -26.96
C ARG A 205 18.69 -0.14 -25.96
N ARG A 206 19.25 -0.84 -24.97
CA ARG A 206 20.41 -0.33 -24.19
C ARG A 206 21.64 -1.18 -24.49
N ARG A 207 22.35 -0.82 -25.56
CA ARG A 207 23.70 -1.34 -25.84
C ARG A 207 24.65 -0.86 -24.71
N ASN A 208 25.42 -1.80 -24.15
CA ASN A 208 26.64 -1.63 -23.34
C ASN A 208 26.63 -1.98 -21.84
N LEU A 209 25.60 -2.66 -21.31
CA LEU A 209 25.72 -3.27 -19.97
C LEU A 209 26.03 -4.77 -20.10
N LYS A 210 27.09 -5.23 -19.40
CA LYS A 210 27.38 -6.66 -19.18
C LYS A 210 26.33 -7.24 -18.22
N CYS A 211 25.08 -7.34 -18.67
CA CYS A 211 23.99 -7.98 -17.94
C CYS A 211 23.99 -9.48 -18.26
N SER A 212 23.68 -10.33 -17.28
CA SER A 212 23.46 -11.75 -17.56
C SER A 212 22.30 -11.94 -18.54
N ASP A 213 22.44 -12.86 -19.49
CA ASP A 213 21.39 -13.20 -20.47
C ASP A 213 20.18 -13.92 -19.84
N GLU A 214 20.36 -14.52 -18.65
CA GLU A 214 19.29 -15.22 -17.94
C GLU A 214 18.29 -14.25 -17.31
N GLU A 215 17.01 -14.43 -17.66
CA GLU A 215 15.88 -13.67 -17.12
C GLU A 215 15.48 -14.19 -15.73
N PRO A 216 15.39 -13.33 -14.71
CA PRO A 216 14.92 -13.74 -13.39
C PRO A 216 13.49 -14.28 -13.46
N SER A 217 13.21 -15.30 -12.65
CA SER A 217 11.87 -15.89 -12.56
C SER A 217 10.82 -14.88 -12.09
N LEU A 218 9.56 -15.12 -12.44
CA LEU A 218 8.43 -14.26 -12.03
C LEU A 218 8.39 -14.06 -10.51
N LEU A 219 8.65 -15.11 -9.74
CA LEU A 219 8.66 -15.05 -8.28
C LEU A 219 9.80 -14.15 -7.77
N VAL A 220 11.01 -14.28 -8.33
CA VAL A 220 12.14 -13.42 -7.96
C VAL A 220 11.82 -11.96 -8.23
N LYS A 221 11.30 -11.65 -9.42
CA LYS A 221 10.91 -10.27 -9.77
C LYS A 221 9.82 -9.74 -8.84
N MET A 222 8.80 -10.55 -8.54
CA MET A 222 7.73 -10.16 -7.64
C MET A 222 8.26 -9.88 -6.23
N PHE A 223 9.09 -10.75 -5.64
CA PHE A 223 9.59 -10.55 -4.28
C PHE A 223 10.60 -9.40 -4.20
N ALA A 224 11.59 -9.35 -5.10
CA ALA A 224 12.64 -8.32 -5.06
C ALA A 224 12.08 -6.90 -5.29
N SER A 225 11.09 -6.75 -6.16
CA SER A 225 10.46 -5.46 -6.46
C SER A 225 9.32 -5.08 -5.53
N GLY A 226 9.16 -5.75 -4.37
CA GLY A 226 8.08 -5.45 -3.44
C GLY A 226 6.68 -5.64 -4.04
N PHE A 227 6.44 -6.72 -4.79
CA PHE A 227 5.23 -6.99 -5.57
C PHE A 227 4.99 -6.02 -6.73
N PHE A 228 6.01 -5.83 -7.56
CA PHE A 228 6.02 -4.99 -8.77
C PHE A 228 6.09 -3.47 -8.55
N ILE A 229 6.28 -3.03 -7.31
CA ILE A 229 6.50 -1.61 -6.98
C ILE A 229 7.82 -1.10 -7.56
N GLY A 230 8.87 -1.91 -7.57
CA GLY A 230 10.14 -1.53 -8.19
C GLY A 230 10.04 -1.16 -9.67
N TYR A 231 9.00 -1.59 -10.37
CA TYR A 231 8.77 -1.23 -11.77
C TYR A 231 7.99 0.08 -11.94
N VAL A 232 7.63 0.77 -10.86
CA VAL A 232 7.10 2.13 -10.93
C VAL A 232 8.19 3.03 -11.52
N PRO A 233 7.91 3.79 -12.59
CA PRO A 233 8.96 4.51 -13.32
C PRO A 233 9.64 5.63 -12.52
N VAL A 234 9.03 6.11 -11.44
CA VAL A 234 9.54 7.24 -10.65
C VAL A 234 9.30 6.99 -9.17
N ALA A 235 10.34 7.24 -8.38
CA ALA A 235 10.31 7.16 -6.91
C ALA A 235 9.76 5.81 -6.39
N SER A 236 10.12 4.70 -7.06
CA SER A 236 9.72 3.34 -6.68
C SER A 236 10.04 3.03 -5.22
N GLY A 237 11.26 3.36 -4.76
CA GLY A 237 11.67 3.21 -3.36
C GLY A 237 10.78 4.00 -2.39
N THR A 238 10.47 5.26 -2.69
CA THR A 238 9.57 6.09 -1.87
C THR A 238 8.17 5.49 -1.78
N ILE A 239 7.61 5.03 -2.90
CA ILE A 239 6.29 4.39 -2.93
C ILE A 239 6.31 3.10 -2.12
N ALA A 240 7.41 2.34 -2.19
CA ALA A 240 7.60 1.13 -1.41
C ALA A 240 7.64 1.43 0.10
N SER A 241 8.38 2.44 0.55
CA SER A 241 8.41 2.85 1.95
C SER A 241 7.04 3.35 2.44
N VAL A 242 6.30 4.13 1.62
CA VAL A 242 4.93 4.58 1.95
C VAL A 242 3.99 3.39 2.07
N LEU A 243 4.09 2.41 1.17
CA LEU A 243 3.28 1.20 1.26
C LEU A 243 3.61 0.38 2.51
N ALA A 244 4.89 0.26 2.86
CA ALA A 244 5.33 -0.40 4.08
C ALA A 244 4.70 0.26 5.32
N ILE A 245 4.60 1.59 5.35
CA ILE A 245 3.90 2.35 6.39
C ILE A 245 2.39 2.05 6.39
N LEU A 246 1.73 2.06 5.23
CA LEU A 246 0.29 1.77 5.11
C LEU A 246 -0.03 0.37 5.66
N LEU A 247 0.80 -0.61 5.31
CA LEU A 247 0.70 -1.95 5.89
C LEU A 247 0.93 -1.90 7.39
N TYR A 248 2.01 -1.27 7.87
CA TYR A 248 2.29 -1.16 9.30
C TYR A 248 1.13 -0.52 10.10
N TYR A 249 0.38 0.41 9.53
CA TYR A 249 -0.75 1.06 10.18
C TYR A 249 -1.93 0.12 10.46
N VAL A 250 -2.14 -0.92 9.66
CA VAL A 250 -3.25 -1.84 9.93
C VAL A 250 -3.04 -2.46 11.33
N PRO A 251 -4.06 -2.49 12.22
CA PRO A 251 -3.85 -2.86 13.61
C PRO A 251 -3.37 -4.31 13.78
N GLY A 252 -2.34 -4.53 14.61
CA GLY A 252 -1.81 -5.86 14.90
C GLY A 252 -0.59 -6.29 14.07
N PHE A 253 -0.16 -5.53 13.06
CA PHE A 253 1.09 -5.81 12.33
C PHE A 253 2.27 -5.68 13.23
N GLU A 254 2.26 -4.59 14.00
CA GLU A 254 3.36 -4.11 14.82
C GLU A 254 3.71 -5.10 15.91
N LYS A 255 2.79 -6.03 16.19
CA LYS A 255 3.02 -7.13 17.11
C LYS A 255 4.16 -7.99 16.55
N LEU A 256 5.15 -8.24 17.39
CA LEU A 256 6.34 -9.01 17.03
C LEU A 256 6.00 -10.42 16.50
N ILE A 257 4.88 -11.01 16.94
CA ILE A 257 4.41 -12.30 16.42
C ILE A 257 4.01 -12.27 14.93
N VAL A 258 3.68 -11.09 14.40
CA VAL A 258 3.35 -10.86 12.98
C VAL A 258 4.56 -10.29 12.26
N LEU A 259 5.08 -9.13 12.70
CA LEU A 259 6.18 -8.45 12.03
C LEU A 259 7.51 -9.22 12.12
N GLY A 260 7.76 -9.92 13.22
CA GLY A 260 8.99 -10.70 13.41
C GLY A 260 9.18 -11.77 12.33
N PRO A 261 8.22 -12.68 12.12
CA PRO A 261 8.26 -13.64 11.01
C PRO A 261 8.35 -12.98 9.63
N VAL A 262 7.64 -11.86 9.40
CA VAL A 262 7.71 -11.11 8.13
C VAL A 262 9.14 -10.63 7.86
N LEU A 263 9.79 -10.01 8.86
CA LEU A 263 11.17 -9.57 8.75
C LEU A 263 12.14 -10.75 8.56
N LEU A 264 11.97 -11.81 9.37
CA LEU A 264 12.79 -13.02 9.31
C LEU A 264 12.75 -13.70 7.94
N LEU A 265 11.61 -13.65 7.24
CA LEU A 265 11.47 -14.18 5.88
C LEU A 265 11.95 -13.18 4.81
N SER A 266 11.61 -11.90 4.95
CA SER A 266 11.93 -10.86 3.96
C SER A 266 13.43 -10.69 3.76
N ILE A 267 14.25 -10.79 4.82
CA ILE A 267 15.70 -10.59 4.73
C ILE A 267 16.38 -11.68 3.88
N PRO A 268 16.31 -12.98 4.20
CA PRO A 268 16.99 -14.02 3.41
C PRO A 268 16.41 -14.18 2.01
N VAL A 269 15.09 -14.01 1.84
CA VAL A 269 14.45 -14.05 0.51
C VAL A 269 14.87 -12.83 -0.31
N GLY A 270 14.87 -11.64 0.29
CA GLY A 270 15.33 -10.39 -0.30
C GLY A 270 16.77 -10.50 -0.77
N ILE A 271 17.70 -10.92 0.08
CA ILE A 271 19.11 -11.11 -0.29
C ILE A 271 19.27 -12.00 -1.52
N LYS A 272 18.59 -13.15 -1.55
CA LYS A 272 18.66 -14.08 -2.69
C LYS A 272 18.04 -13.48 -3.96
N ALA A 273 16.89 -12.81 -3.82
CA ALA A 273 16.17 -12.23 -4.95
C ALA A 273 16.91 -11.02 -5.53
N SER A 274 17.40 -10.11 -4.67
CA SER A 274 18.19 -8.94 -5.06
C SER A 274 19.51 -9.33 -5.73
N ALA A 275 20.18 -10.39 -5.27
CA ALA A 275 21.40 -10.88 -5.93
C ALA A 275 21.15 -11.36 -7.38
N VAL A 276 19.97 -11.92 -7.65
CA VAL A 276 19.58 -12.32 -9.01
C VAL A 276 19.20 -11.09 -9.84
N MET A 277 18.52 -10.11 -9.24
CA MET A 277 18.15 -8.86 -9.91
C MET A 277 19.38 -8.02 -10.27
N GLU A 278 20.38 -7.92 -9.39
CA GLU A 278 21.62 -7.17 -9.62
C GLU A 278 22.42 -7.72 -10.81
N LYS A 279 22.50 -9.05 -10.96
CA LYS A 279 23.12 -9.69 -12.14
C LYS A 279 22.44 -9.29 -13.45
N ARG A 280 21.14 -9.02 -13.41
CA ARG A 280 20.32 -8.67 -14.57
C ARG A 280 20.30 -7.17 -14.86
N TYR A 281 20.11 -6.33 -13.85
CA TYR A 281 19.87 -4.90 -14.02
C TYR A 281 21.10 -4.03 -13.74
N GLY A 282 22.16 -4.61 -13.16
CA GLY A 282 23.36 -3.91 -12.74
C GLY A 282 23.39 -3.71 -11.21
N HIS A 283 24.46 -3.06 -10.74
CA HIS A 283 24.64 -2.73 -9.34
C HIS A 283 23.51 -1.82 -8.85
N ASP A 284 22.95 -2.13 -7.68
CA ASP A 284 21.89 -1.35 -7.00
C ASP A 284 20.73 -0.91 -7.92
N PRO A 285 19.95 -1.86 -8.46
CA PRO A 285 18.90 -1.55 -9.44
C PRO A 285 17.65 -0.98 -8.76
N ALA A 286 17.10 0.11 -9.31
CA ALA A 286 15.89 0.77 -8.80
C ALA A 286 14.62 -0.12 -8.81
N GLU A 287 14.66 -1.25 -9.53
CA GLU A 287 13.63 -2.29 -9.52
C GLU A 287 13.62 -3.15 -8.24
N VAL A 288 14.68 -3.11 -7.43
CA VAL A 288 14.70 -3.74 -6.11
C VAL A 288 14.17 -2.72 -5.10
N THR A 289 13.11 -3.09 -4.39
CA THR A 289 12.47 -2.24 -3.37
C THR A 289 12.08 -3.04 -2.13
N ILE A 290 12.52 -4.30 -2.03
CA ILE A 290 12.28 -5.15 -0.86
C ILE A 290 13.17 -4.75 0.32
N ASP A 291 14.38 -4.30 0.02
CA ASP A 291 15.29 -3.55 0.87
C ASP A 291 14.58 -2.34 1.50
N GLU A 292 13.93 -1.51 0.68
CA GLU A 292 13.23 -0.29 1.10
C GLU A 292 12.06 -0.59 2.05
N ILE A 293 11.28 -1.63 1.73
CA ILE A 293 10.16 -2.09 2.58
C ILE A 293 10.69 -2.63 3.90
N THR A 294 11.74 -3.45 3.86
CA THR A 294 12.32 -4.12 5.03
C THR A 294 12.97 -3.09 5.95
N GLY A 295 13.78 -2.18 5.40
CA GLY A 295 14.40 -1.07 6.11
C GLY A 295 13.38 -0.15 6.78
N MET A 296 12.31 0.20 6.06
CA MET A 296 11.22 1.00 6.62
C MET A 296 10.53 0.28 7.80
N TRP A 297 10.22 -1.00 7.70
CA TRP A 297 9.64 -1.74 8.82
C TRP A 297 10.57 -1.86 10.02
N ILE A 298 11.88 -2.05 9.79
CA ILE A 298 12.89 -2.04 10.85
C ILE A 298 12.93 -0.67 11.53
N SER A 299 12.82 0.41 10.77
CA SER A 299 12.77 1.78 11.32
C SER A 299 11.61 2.00 12.28
N LEU A 300 10.49 1.29 12.10
CA LEU A 300 9.26 1.41 12.90
C LEU A 300 9.16 0.41 14.06
N LEU A 301 10.13 -0.49 14.22
CA LEU A 301 10.07 -1.53 15.24
C LEU A 301 9.98 -0.93 16.65
N PHE A 302 8.92 -1.35 17.38
CA PHE A 302 8.60 -0.93 18.74
C PHE A 302 8.42 0.59 18.93
N LEU A 303 8.13 1.32 17.86
CA LEU A 303 7.77 2.73 17.95
C LEU A 303 6.25 2.89 18.19
N PRO A 304 5.81 3.95 18.87
CA PRO A 304 4.39 4.25 18.99
C PRO A 304 3.79 4.60 17.63
N LYS A 305 2.58 4.10 17.35
CA LYS A 305 1.81 4.37 16.10
C LYS A 305 1.22 5.79 16.07
N LYS A 306 2.03 6.81 16.38
CA LYS A 306 1.64 8.21 16.29
C LYS A 306 2.04 8.76 14.93
N LEU A 307 1.15 9.55 14.33
CA LEU A 307 1.35 10.08 12.98
C LEU A 307 2.66 10.85 12.84
N MET A 308 2.95 11.74 13.79
CA MET A 308 4.20 12.53 13.78
C MET A 308 5.45 11.66 13.88
N VAL A 309 5.44 10.64 14.74
CA VAL A 309 6.57 9.71 14.91
C VAL A 309 6.84 8.96 13.60
N ILE A 310 5.79 8.51 12.91
CA ILE A 310 5.91 7.78 11.65
C ILE A 310 6.36 8.70 10.51
N ILE A 311 5.86 9.94 10.44
CA ILE A 311 6.31 10.93 9.45
C ILE A 311 7.80 11.23 9.65
N ILE A 312 8.22 11.48 10.89
CA ILE A 312 9.63 11.73 11.21
C ILE A 312 10.47 10.49 10.89
N ALA A 313 9.98 9.29 11.18
CA ALA A 313 10.66 8.05 10.82
C ALA A 313 10.88 7.91 9.33
N PHE A 314 9.82 8.14 8.55
CA PHE A 314 9.89 8.12 7.10
C PHE A 314 10.91 9.13 6.56
N CYS A 315 10.85 10.38 7.02
CA CYS A 315 11.78 11.41 6.58
C CYS A 315 13.23 11.11 6.97
N LEU A 316 13.48 10.64 8.20
CA LEU A 316 14.81 10.25 8.66
C LEU A 316 15.35 9.04 7.91
N PHE A 317 14.53 8.02 7.68
CA PHE A 317 14.90 6.84 6.91
C PHE A 317 15.36 7.22 5.51
N ARG A 318 14.56 8.01 4.78
CA ARG A 318 14.93 8.48 3.44
C ARG A 318 16.16 9.39 3.45
N LEU A 319 16.32 10.23 4.48
CA LEU A 319 17.50 11.08 4.60
C LEU A 319 18.77 10.25 4.81
N ILE A 320 18.72 9.25 5.69
CA ILE A 320 19.87 8.38 5.99
C ILE A 320 20.24 7.52 4.77
N ASP A 321 19.23 6.97 4.09
CA ASP A 321 19.40 6.23 2.84
C ASP A 321 20.10 7.09 1.77
N VAL A 322 19.68 8.36 1.59
CA VAL A 322 20.34 9.27 0.64
C VAL A 322 21.75 9.68 1.09
N LEU A 323 21.96 9.92 2.39
CA LEU A 323 23.26 10.39 2.90
C LEU A 323 24.30 9.27 3.05
N LYS A 324 23.86 8.01 3.18
CA LYS A 324 24.67 6.81 3.45
C LYS A 324 25.79 7.08 4.47
N PRO A 325 25.50 7.51 5.72
CA PRO A 325 26.53 7.74 6.74
C PRO A 325 27.32 6.46 7.05
N TYR A 326 28.55 6.59 7.59
CA TYR A 326 29.32 5.41 8.00
C TYR A 326 28.54 4.58 9.04
N PRO A 327 28.46 3.23 8.90
CA PRO A 327 29.15 2.35 7.96
C PRO A 327 28.36 2.01 6.67
N ILE A 328 27.20 2.61 6.43
CA ILE A 328 26.32 2.32 5.28
C ILE A 328 27.10 2.47 3.97
N ARG A 329 27.87 3.55 3.80
CA ARG A 329 28.73 3.75 2.62
C ARG A 329 29.75 2.64 2.36
N LYS A 330 30.23 1.96 3.41
CA LYS A 330 31.16 0.84 3.27
C LYS A 330 30.42 -0.44 2.87
N ILE A 331 29.20 -0.63 3.39
CA ILE A 331 28.32 -1.75 3.06
C ILE A 331 27.83 -1.65 1.62
N ASP A 332 27.48 -0.44 1.17
CA ASP A 332 27.05 -0.09 -0.19
C ASP A 332 28.11 -0.43 -1.26
N SER A 333 29.39 -0.51 -0.87
CA SER A 333 30.47 -0.95 -1.76
C SER A 333 30.54 -2.47 -1.95
N LEU A 334 29.76 -3.25 -1.18
CA LEU A 334 29.67 -4.69 -1.33
C LEU A 334 28.72 -5.02 -2.47
N SER A 335 29.24 -5.70 -3.49
CA SER A 335 28.40 -6.28 -4.55
C SER A 335 27.59 -7.46 -4.02
N GLY A 336 26.41 -7.69 -4.58
CA GLY A 336 25.54 -8.79 -4.18
C GLY A 336 24.28 -8.28 -3.47
N GLY A 337 23.24 -9.12 -3.46
CA GLY A 337 22.02 -8.84 -2.72
C GLY A 337 22.20 -8.70 -1.20
N LEU A 338 23.36 -9.06 -0.65
CA LEU A 338 23.72 -8.73 0.73
C LEU A 338 23.99 -7.23 0.90
N GLY A 339 24.73 -6.59 -0.01
CA GLY A 339 25.00 -5.16 0.03
C GLY A 339 23.71 -4.35 -0.07
N ILE A 340 22.91 -4.65 -1.10
CA ILE A 340 21.61 -4.01 -1.41
C ILE A 340 20.58 -4.15 -0.28
N MET A 341 20.62 -5.21 0.51
CA MET A 341 19.70 -5.34 1.64
C MET A 341 20.25 -4.70 2.91
N LEU A 342 21.56 -4.79 3.12
CA LEU A 342 22.18 -4.36 4.38
C LEU A 342 22.27 -2.83 4.50
N ASP A 343 22.41 -2.10 3.40
CA ASP A 343 22.42 -0.64 3.43
C ASP A 343 21.11 -0.08 4.00
N ASP A 344 19.95 -0.53 3.52
CA ASP A 344 18.62 -0.12 3.98
C ASP A 344 18.26 -0.70 5.35
N ILE A 345 18.68 -1.93 5.65
CA ILE A 345 18.53 -2.50 7.00
C ILE A 345 19.26 -1.63 8.02
N VAL A 346 20.50 -1.22 7.73
CA VAL A 346 21.29 -0.37 8.62
C VAL A 346 20.72 1.05 8.69
N ALA A 347 20.24 1.60 7.57
CA ALA A 347 19.52 2.88 7.56
C ALA A 347 18.25 2.83 8.45
N GLY A 348 17.51 1.73 8.38
CA GLY A 348 16.35 1.45 9.22
C GLY A 348 16.72 1.39 10.71
N LEU A 349 17.80 0.68 11.06
CA LEU A 349 18.29 0.62 12.43
C LEU A 349 18.72 2.00 12.96
N TYR A 350 19.43 2.78 12.15
CA TYR A 350 19.85 4.14 12.50
C TYR A 350 18.65 5.03 12.78
N THR A 351 17.67 4.98 11.90
CA THR A 351 16.41 5.71 12.05
C THR A 351 15.69 5.32 13.34
N ASN A 352 15.56 4.01 13.62
CA ASN A 352 14.91 3.52 14.82
C ASN A 352 15.59 4.03 16.10
N ILE A 353 16.92 3.93 16.15
CA ILE A 353 17.72 4.40 17.29
C ILE A 353 17.54 5.91 17.48
N MET A 354 17.66 6.70 16.40
CA MET A 354 17.51 8.15 16.46
C MET A 354 16.14 8.57 17.00
N ILE A 355 15.06 7.92 16.54
CA ILE A 355 13.71 8.26 17.01
C ILE A 355 13.51 7.89 18.46
N ARG A 356 14.03 6.74 18.91
CA ARG A 356 13.97 6.38 20.33
C ARG A 356 14.70 7.40 21.19
N LEU A 357 15.86 7.89 20.75
CA LEU A 357 16.57 8.97 21.44
C LEU A 357 15.73 10.25 21.48
N LEU A 358 15.06 10.62 20.38
CA LEU A 358 14.15 11.78 20.34
C LEU A 358 12.95 11.60 21.27
N LEU A 359 12.41 10.39 21.40
CA LEU A 359 11.28 10.08 22.30
C LEU A 359 11.67 10.06 23.79
N ILE A 360 12.94 9.81 24.10
CA ILE A 360 13.47 9.87 25.47
C ILE A 360 13.79 11.33 25.87
N ALA A 361 14.10 12.19 24.90
CA ALA A 361 14.43 13.58 25.16
C ALA A 361 13.22 14.35 25.74
N PRO A 362 13.30 14.85 26.99
CA PRO A 362 12.14 15.39 27.70
C PRO A 362 11.46 16.57 27.00
N TYR A 363 12.20 17.37 26.23
CA TYR A 363 11.69 18.55 25.52
C TYR A 363 10.91 18.23 24.23
N LEU A 364 11.18 17.08 23.60
CA LEU A 364 10.51 16.64 22.37
C LEU A 364 9.38 15.66 22.65
N LYS A 365 9.33 15.14 23.88
CA LYS A 365 8.31 14.22 24.36
C LYS A 365 6.91 14.81 24.25
N ASP A 366 6.72 16.10 24.55
CA ASP A 366 5.39 16.74 24.52
C ASP A 366 4.87 17.04 23.10
N ILE A 367 5.75 17.09 22.09
CA ILE A 367 5.39 17.28 20.67
C ILE A 367 5.10 15.93 19.99
N LEU A 368 5.75 14.86 20.48
CA LEU A 368 5.66 13.51 19.94
C LEU A 368 4.70 12.61 20.73
N GLN A 369 4.24 13.04 21.90
CA GLN A 369 3.17 12.41 22.67
C GLN A 369 1.82 13.05 22.35
#